data_AF-A0A3D3Z780-F1
#
_entry.id   AF-A0A3D3Z780-F1
#
_cell.length_a   1.000
_cell.length_b   1.000
_cell.length_c   1.000
_cell.angle_alpha   90.00
_cell.angle_beta   90.00
_cell.angle_gamma   90.00
#
_symmetry.space_group_name_H-M   'P 1'
#
loop_
_entity.id
_entity.type
_entity.pdbx_description
1 polymer ?
#
loop_
_entity_poly.entity_id
_entity_poly.type
_entity_poly.pdbx_seq_one_letter_code
_entity_poly.pdbx_strand_id
1 'polypeptide(L)' 'MSFQAYLDTIHKKTGLTPADLRRLADEQGWTEGGILKPSTKAGALVAWFKEHHALGHGHSMAIFALLKGVKKEGDA' A
#
# COMPACT_ATOMS: atom_id res chain seq x y z
N MET A 1 -14.58 2.62 10.02
CA MET A 1 -13.40 3.43 9.65
C MET A 1 -13.32 3.42 8.14
N SER A 2 -13.20 4.61 7.52
CA SER A 2 -13.10 4.71 6.07
C SER A 2 -11.74 4.23 5.57
N PHE A 3 -11.65 3.91 4.28
CA PHE A 3 -10.36 3.60 3.65
C PHE A 3 -9.41 4.80 3.72
N GLN A 4 -9.95 6.02 3.61
CA GLN A 4 -9.17 7.25 3.80
C GLN A 4 -8.47 7.31 5.17
N ALA A 5 -9.14 6.89 6.25
CA ALA A 5 -8.52 6.89 7.59
C ALA A 5 -7.29 5.96 7.68
N TYR A 6 -7.28 4.86 6.93
CA TYR A 6 -6.09 4.01 6.80
C TYR A 6 -4.97 4.74 6.05
N LEU A 7 -5.28 5.38 4.91
CA LEU A 7 -4.29 6.14 4.13
C LEU A 7 -3.68 7.29 4.94
N ASP A 8 -4.49 8.02 5.70
CA ASP A 8 -4.02 9.11 6.55
C ASP A 8 -3.09 8.58 7.65
N THR A 9 -3.41 7.42 8.23
CA THR A 9 -2.57 6.80 9.27
C THR A 9 -1.27 6.26 8.68
N ILE A 10 -1.31 5.69 7.46
CA ILE A 10 -0.11 5.27 6.73
C ILE A 10 0.77 6.49 6.49
N HIS A 11 0.22 7.57 5.91
CA HIS A 11 0.95 8.80 5.65
C HIS A 11 1.57 9.39 6.92
N LYS A 12 0.83 9.44 8.03
CA LYS A 12 1.38 9.90 9.32
C LYS A 12 2.55 9.06 9.83
N LYS A 13 2.58 7.77 9.52
CA LYS A 13 3.64 6.85 9.99
C LYS A 13 4.84 6.79 9.06
N THR A 14 4.61 6.84 7.75
CA THR A 14 5.64 6.59 6.75
C THR A 14 6.09 7.85 6.00
N GLY A 15 5.31 8.92 6.08
CA GLY A 15 5.46 10.11 5.24
C GLY A 15 5.00 9.90 3.80
N LEU A 16 4.57 8.70 3.41
CA LEU A 16 4.25 8.36 2.02
C LEU A 16 2.79 8.69 1.71
N THR A 17 2.57 9.40 0.61
CA THR A 17 1.23 9.60 0.03
C THR A 17 0.80 8.38 -0.79
N PRO A 18 -0.48 8.25 -1.16
CA PRO A 18 -0.93 7.22 -2.10
C PRO A 18 -0.16 7.19 -3.43
N ALA A 19 0.25 8.35 -3.94
CA ALA A 19 1.08 8.44 -5.14
C ALA A 19 2.49 7.88 -4.91
N ASP A 20 3.10 8.21 -3.76
CA ASP A 20 4.41 7.68 -3.38
C ASP A 20 4.38 6.16 -3.19
N LEU A 21 3.29 5.63 -2.63
CA LEU A 21 3.11 4.18 -2.46
C LEU A 21 3.03 3.44 -3.81
N ARG A 22 2.37 4.02 -4.81
CA ARG A 22 2.34 3.45 -6.18
C ARG A 22 3.71 3.48 -6.82
N ARG A 23 4.41 4.62 -6.72
CA ARG A 23 5.77 4.77 -7.22
C ARG A 23 6.73 3.79 -6.55
N LEU A 24 6.65 3.66 -5.22
CA LEU A 24 7.44 2.69 -4.46
C LEU A 24 7.14 1.26 -4.92
N ALA A 25 5.87 0.92 -5.16
CA ALA A 25 5.51 -0.39 -5.67
C ALA A 25 6.09 -0.67 -7.06
N ASP A 26 6.14 0.33 -7.95
CA ASP A 26 6.79 0.21 -9.25
C ASP A 26 8.31 0.05 -9.10
N GLU A 27 8.94 0.83 -8.21
CA GLU A 27 10.38 0.74 -7.90
C GLU A 27 10.76 -0.62 -7.28
N GLN A 28 9.89 -1.20 -6.45
CA GLN A 28 10.05 -2.55 -5.88
C GLN A 28 9.67 -3.66 -6.88
N GLY A 29 9.15 -3.33 -8.06
CA GLY A 29 8.71 -4.29 -9.06
C GLY A 29 7.45 -5.08 -8.67
N TRP A 30 6.66 -4.57 -7.73
CA TRP A 30 5.38 -5.16 -7.31
C TRP A 30 4.25 -4.89 -8.30
N THR A 31 4.33 -3.75 -8.99
CA THR A 31 3.38 -3.30 -10.00
C THR A 31 4.07 -3.20 -11.36
N GLU A 32 3.27 -3.30 -12.42
CA GLU A 32 3.69 -3.08 -13.80
C GLU A 32 2.56 -2.33 -14.52
N GLY A 33 2.85 -1.13 -15.02
CA GLY A 33 1.84 -0.26 -15.63
C GLY A 33 0.72 0.17 -14.66
N GLY A 34 1.03 0.30 -13.36
CA GLY A 34 0.04 0.63 -12.33
C GLY A 34 -0.88 -0.53 -11.93
N ILE A 35 -0.62 -1.74 -12.41
CA ILE A 35 -1.36 -2.96 -12.07
C ILE A 35 -0.48 -3.85 -11.20
N LEU A 36 -1.02 -4.33 -10.08
CA LEU A 36 -0.32 -5.28 -9.22
C LEU A 36 0.00 -6.57 -9.99
N LYS A 37 1.27 -6.98 -9.98
CA LYS A 37 1.71 -8.20 -10.66
C LYS A 37 1.07 -9.43 -10.01
N PRO A 38 0.64 -10.45 -10.79
CA PRO A 38 0.08 -11.69 -10.24
C PRO A 38 1.04 -12.44 -9.31
N SER A 39 2.35 -12.26 -9.50
CA SER A 39 3.41 -12.84 -8.67
C SER A 39 3.61 -12.11 -7.34
N THR A 40 3.11 -10.87 -7.20
CA THR A 40 3.24 -10.10 -5.96
C THR A 40 2.33 -10.66 -4.88
N LYS A 41 2.94 -11.30 -3.88
CA LYS A 41 2.22 -11.86 -2.74
C LYS A 41 1.94 -10.78 -1.70
N ALA A 42 0.70 -10.69 -1.23
CA ALA A 42 0.31 -9.78 -0.16
C ALA A 42 1.19 -9.95 1.09
N GLY A 43 1.53 -11.18 1.46
CA GLY A 43 2.40 -11.46 2.60
C GLY A 43 3.81 -10.86 2.48
N ALA A 44 4.38 -10.81 1.27
CA ALA A 44 5.69 -10.21 1.03
C ALA A 44 5.64 -8.68 1.23
N LEU A 45 4.61 -8.04 0.68
CA LEU A 45 4.37 -6.61 0.87
C LEU A 45 4.16 -6.27 2.36
N VAL A 46 3.35 -7.07 3.06
CA VAL A 46 3.10 -6.89 4.50
C VAL A 46 4.39 -7.02 5.31
N ALA A 47 5.22 -8.03 5.02
CA ALA A 47 6.50 -8.22 5.70
C ALA A 47 7.44 -7.02 5.48
N TRP A 48 7.54 -6.56 4.23
CA TRP A 48 8.39 -5.42 3.87
C TRP A 48 7.96 -4.13 4.59
N PHE A 49 6.67 -3.80 4.58
CA PHE A 49 6.18 -2.61 5.29
C PHE A 49 6.28 -2.71 6.81
N LYS A 50 6.23 -3.93 7.37
CA LYS A 50 6.48 -4.15 8.79
C LYS A 50 7.94 -3.91 9.14
N GLU A 51 8.86 -4.37 8.32
CA GLU A 51 10.31 -4.24 8.53
C GLU A 51 10.81 -2.80 8.30
N HIS A 52 10.41 -2.18 7.19
CA HIS A 52 10.94 -0.87 6.79
C HIS A 52 10.16 0.33 7.33
N HIS A 53 8.88 0.15 7.68
CA HIS A 53 7.99 1.25 8.07
C HIS A 53 7.21 1.00 9.37
N ALA A 54 7.50 -0.09 10.07
CA ALA A 54 6.78 -0.50 11.29
C ALA A 54 5.24 -0.50 11.12
N LEU A 55 4.75 -0.75 9.90
CA LEU A 55 3.33 -0.82 9.62
C LEU A 55 2.75 -2.16 10.07
N GLY A 56 1.60 -2.09 10.73
CA GLY A 56 0.82 -3.26 11.10
C GLY A 56 0.08 -3.86 9.90
N HIS A 57 -0.32 -5.13 10.03
CA HIS A 57 -0.94 -5.92 8.97
C HIS A 57 -2.09 -5.20 8.24
N GLY A 58 -3.04 -4.60 8.98
CA GLY A 58 -4.19 -3.92 8.37
C GLY A 58 -3.82 -2.72 7.49
N HIS A 59 -2.81 -1.94 7.89
CA HIS A 59 -2.34 -0.81 7.08
C HIS A 59 -1.61 -1.29 5.83
N SER A 60 -0.77 -2.32 5.95
CA SER A 60 -0.11 -2.92 4.80
C SER A 60 -1.11 -3.53 3.81
N MET A 61 -2.19 -4.14 4.30
CA MET A 61 -3.28 -4.64 3.44
C MET A 61 -4.08 -3.52 2.77
N ALA A 62 -4.23 -2.35 3.40
CA ALA A 62 -4.82 -1.19 2.76
C ALA A 62 -3.95 -0.70 1.58
N ILE A 63 -2.62 -0.72 1.72
CA ILE A 63 -1.69 -0.43 0.62
C ILE A 63 -1.85 -1.48 -0.48
N PHE A 64 -1.93 -2.77 -0.14
CA PHE A 64 -2.16 -3.81 -1.13
C PHE A 64 -3.46 -3.60 -1.93
N ALA A 65 -4.55 -3.23 -1.26
CA ALA A 65 -5.83 -2.91 -1.90
C ALA A 65 -5.75 -1.68 -2.81
N LEU A 66 -4.98 -0.66 -2.41
CA LEU A 66 -4.67 0.53 -3.21
C LEU A 66 -3.94 0.17 -4.50
N LEU A 67 -2.89 -0.66 -4.41
CA LEU A 67 -2.08 -1.09 -5.55
C LEU A 67 -2.84 -2.03 -6.49
N LYS A 68 -3.78 -2.81 -5.95
CA LYS A 68 -4.68 -3.64 -6.76
C LYS A 68 -5.78 -2.82 -7.45
N GLY A 69 -5.96 -1.55 -7.09
CA GLY A 69 -7.01 -0.68 -7.63
C GLY A 69 -8.43 -1.03 -7.14
N VAL A 70 -8.57 -1.89 -6.14
CA VAL A 70 -9.87 -2.30 -5.57
C VAL A 70 -10.42 -1.22 -4.62
N LYS A 71 -9.51 -0.44 -4.02
CA LYS A 71 -9.83 0.71 -3.18
C LYS A 71 -9.00 1.90 -3.63
N LYS A 72 -9.55 3.09 -3.48
CA LYS A 72 -8.91 4.37 -3.81
C LYS A 72 -9.20 5.44 -2.77
N GLU A 73 -8.44 6.52 -2.86
CA GLU A 73 -8.62 7.74 -2.08
C GLU A 73 -10.08 8.20 -2.11
N GLY A 74 -10.61 8.57 -0.94
CA GLY A 74 -12.02 8.97 -0.80
C GLY A 74 -13.04 7.83 -0.71
N ASP A 75 -12.64 6.57 -0.84
CA ASP A 75 -13.55 5.44 -0.60
C ASP A 75 -13.99 5.38 0.88
N ALA A 76 -15.28 5.10 1.08
CA ALA A 76 -15.87 4.80 2.38
C ALA A 76 -15.44 3.43 2.93
#